data_AF-A0A830D908-F1
#
_entry.id   AF-A0A830D908-F1
#
_cell.length_a   1.000
_cell.length_b   1.000
_cell.length_c   1.000
_cell.angle_alpha   90.00
_cell.angle_beta   90.00
_cell.angle_gamma   90.00
#
_symmetry.space_group_name_H-M   'P 1'
#
loop_
_entity.id
_entity.type
_entity.pdbx_description
1 polymer ?
#
loop_
_entity_poly.entity_id
_entity_poly.type
_entity_poly.pdbx_seq_one_letter_code
_entity_poly.pdbx_strand_id
1 'polypeptide(L)'
;MFNSLKDWAKTLSVVLTFCAVLCFGALKSLLVGPIAAFILILGNLGVILGLFPAHVAWTVYALLKTNKFDAPLKVAFLLGLPALFGLWLALSIAVTVLVGVGYGFFTPWVSSFEAFRLENAFKKLYHCIVDGTWGTIKGSCTVVRDFADLCYHSYPLYLKELRENNASNELQPLRFIHVPACIIVGLMGLIVEIPLFTAIAIVKSPYMLFKGWQRLLHDLISREGPFLETACIPIAGLTILMWPLVVIGSILMAIFTSFFIGLYGSIIVYQERSFRRGVAYVIAMVAEFDEYTNDWLYLREGSILPKPRYRKRKPSNSSELSVPRNQSLHERLGSVITEGPGMIVPGLTASRSVREVIKEVKMVQIWASMMKACEVRGKELLGAGVITHADLSDWLKSKHSNDVTVIDTGLPCYSFLHTLLDSIRAGSNGLILLGGIEVNHLNRPQDRLLDWFFHPVMVLKEQIRVLQLEEGEIRYLQKVLLFGNDNKERAKNWENGSFVPQDALRAAQIEGISRRMMGMHRSVSKFPTHRRRYRQVVKDLILHTMGKDGSSSKSISYSVAKEGSNRSINSSSAVKEGSTRSMSVKSVASIDIV
;
A
#
# COMPACT_ATOMS: atom_id res chain seq x y z
N MET A 1 9.49 16.15 -53.26
CA MET A 1 8.74 14.87 -53.32
C MET A 1 9.38 13.76 -52.47
N PHE A 2 10.63 13.35 -52.74
CA PHE A 2 11.30 12.21 -52.05
C PHE A 2 11.24 12.18 -50.52
N ASN A 3 11.43 13.32 -49.82
CA ASN A 3 11.35 13.34 -48.36
C ASN A 3 9.98 12.88 -47.84
N SER A 4 8.89 13.36 -48.46
CA SER A 4 7.53 12.93 -48.13
C SER A 4 7.36 11.41 -48.26
N LEU A 5 7.81 10.81 -49.38
CA LEU A 5 7.79 9.35 -49.56
C LEU A 5 8.58 8.59 -48.48
N LYS A 6 9.74 9.12 -48.08
CA LYS A 6 10.57 8.53 -47.03
C LYS A 6 9.92 8.63 -45.65
N ASP A 7 9.18 9.71 -45.38
CA ASP A 7 8.50 9.92 -44.11
C ASP A 7 7.15 9.17 -44.02
N TRP A 8 6.41 9.07 -45.13
CA TRP A 8 5.27 8.15 -45.25
C TRP A 8 5.69 6.69 -45.03
N ALA A 9 6.81 6.25 -45.60
CA ALA A 9 7.35 4.90 -45.39
C ALA A 9 7.74 4.64 -43.92
N LYS A 10 8.32 5.62 -43.22
CA LYS A 10 8.58 5.53 -41.76
C LYS A 10 7.27 5.39 -40.99
N THR A 11 6.29 6.25 -41.24
CA THR A 11 4.98 6.24 -40.54
C THR A 11 4.27 4.91 -40.75
N LEU A 12 4.22 4.40 -41.98
CA LEU A 12 3.67 3.08 -42.29
C LEU A 12 4.42 1.96 -41.55
N SER A 13 5.76 2.01 -41.50
CA SER A 13 6.57 1.03 -40.76
C SER A 13 6.32 1.06 -39.24
N VAL A 14 6.16 2.23 -38.64
CA VAL A 14 5.79 2.38 -37.22
C VAL A 14 4.39 1.82 -36.96
N VAL A 15 3.40 2.15 -37.80
CA VAL A 15 2.02 1.64 -37.67
C VAL A 15 1.98 0.11 -37.83
N LEU A 16 2.66 -0.45 -38.83
CA LEU A 16 2.77 -1.90 -39.00
C LEU A 16 3.47 -2.57 -37.82
N THR A 17 4.50 -1.96 -37.25
CA THR A 17 5.18 -2.45 -36.04
C THR A 17 4.24 -2.43 -34.83
N PHE A 18 3.48 -1.34 -34.63
CA PHE A 18 2.48 -1.23 -33.58
C PHE A 18 1.40 -2.32 -33.71
N CYS A 19 0.84 -2.51 -34.91
CA CYS A 19 -0.17 -3.55 -35.16
C CYS A 19 0.40 -4.97 -34.98
N ALA A 20 1.63 -5.23 -35.42
CA ALA A 20 2.28 -6.53 -35.21
C ALA A 20 2.49 -6.83 -33.71
N VAL A 21 2.91 -5.84 -32.92
CA VAL A 21 3.08 -5.97 -31.45
C VAL A 21 1.73 -6.10 -30.74
N LEU A 22 0.70 -5.39 -31.21
CA LEU A 22 -0.66 -5.48 -30.69
C LEU A 22 -1.22 -6.90 -30.85
N CYS A 23 -1.14 -7.46 -32.07
CA CYS A 23 -1.58 -8.83 -32.37
C CYS A 23 -0.70 -9.89 -31.69
N PHE A 24 0.63 -9.70 -31.65
CA PHE A 24 1.53 -10.62 -30.97
C PHE A 24 1.30 -10.64 -29.45
N GLY A 25 1.08 -9.47 -28.84
CA GLY A 25 0.75 -9.35 -27.43
C GLY A 25 -0.60 -9.99 -27.07
N ALA A 26 -1.60 -9.88 -27.95
CA ALA A 26 -2.89 -10.55 -27.80
C ALA A 26 -2.80 -12.09 -28.00
N LEU A 27 -1.97 -12.57 -28.93
CA LEU A 27 -1.67 -14.00 -29.09
C LEU A 27 -0.93 -14.54 -27.86
N LYS A 28 0.04 -13.78 -27.34
CA LYS A 28 0.80 -14.10 -26.14
C LYS A 28 -0.06 -14.12 -24.88
N SER A 29 -1.03 -13.21 -24.74
CA SER A 29 -2.00 -13.28 -23.65
C SER A 29 -3.00 -14.42 -23.82
N LEU A 30 -3.36 -14.81 -25.05
CA LEU A 30 -4.15 -16.02 -25.30
C LEU A 30 -3.40 -17.32 -24.92
N LEU A 31 -2.07 -17.35 -25.02
CA LEU A 31 -1.24 -18.52 -24.68
C LEU A 31 -0.83 -18.56 -23.20
N VAL A 32 -0.31 -17.46 -22.65
CA VAL A 32 0.19 -17.39 -21.25
C VAL A 32 -0.93 -17.08 -20.27
N GLY A 33 -1.91 -16.28 -20.69
CA GLY A 33 -2.96 -15.75 -19.84
C GLY A 33 -3.88 -16.80 -19.21
N PRO A 34 -4.32 -17.86 -19.93
CA PRO A 34 -5.08 -18.94 -19.31
C PRO A 34 -4.33 -19.63 -18.17
N ILE A 35 -3.02 -19.82 -18.31
CA ILE A 35 -2.17 -20.44 -17.27
C ILE A 35 -2.08 -19.52 -16.04
N ALA A 36 -1.78 -18.23 -16.24
CA ALA A 36 -1.68 -17.27 -15.15
C ALA A 36 -3.04 -17.00 -14.46
N ALA A 37 -4.13 -16.95 -15.24
CA ALA A 37 -5.50 -16.83 -14.72
C ALA A 37 -5.90 -18.08 -13.92
N PHE A 38 -5.59 -19.29 -14.40
CA PHE A 38 -5.88 -20.54 -13.70
C PHE A 38 -5.13 -20.65 -12.36
N ILE A 39 -3.85 -20.27 -12.34
CA ILE A 39 -3.05 -20.18 -11.11
C ILE A 39 -3.66 -19.18 -10.12
N LEU A 40 -4.06 -17.99 -10.59
CA LEU A 40 -4.66 -16.96 -9.75
C LEU A 40 -6.02 -17.41 -9.20
N ILE A 41 -6.89 -17.95 -10.06
CA ILE A 41 -8.26 -18.37 -9.71
C ILE A 41 -8.22 -19.56 -8.75
N LEU A 42 -7.50 -20.64 -9.06
CA LEU A 42 -7.41 -21.79 -8.14
C LEU A 42 -6.69 -21.43 -6.84
N GLY A 43 -5.63 -20.62 -6.91
CA GLY A 43 -4.89 -20.18 -5.74
C GLY A 43 -5.78 -19.37 -4.78
N ASN A 44 -6.46 -18.34 -5.28
CA ASN A 44 -7.38 -17.55 -4.48
C ASN A 44 -8.60 -18.36 -4.02
N LEU A 45 -9.18 -19.21 -4.86
CA LEU A 45 -10.31 -20.06 -4.48
C LEU A 45 -9.93 -21.06 -3.37
N GLY A 46 -8.73 -21.64 -3.43
CA GLY A 46 -8.18 -22.48 -2.36
C GLY A 46 -7.95 -21.73 -1.06
N VAL A 47 -7.46 -20.48 -1.13
CA VAL A 47 -7.33 -19.59 0.05
C VAL A 47 -8.70 -19.22 0.63
N ILE A 48 -9.68 -18.87 -0.22
CA ILE A 48 -11.06 -18.56 0.18
C ILE A 48 -11.67 -19.77 0.89
N LEU A 49 -11.81 -20.90 0.20
CA LEU A 49 -12.50 -22.07 0.73
C LEU A 49 -11.78 -22.69 1.93
N GLY A 50 -10.44 -22.72 1.91
CA GLY A 50 -9.62 -23.27 2.99
C GLY A 50 -9.62 -22.44 4.27
N LEU A 51 -9.64 -21.10 4.17
CA LEU A 51 -9.68 -20.21 5.33
C LEU A 51 -11.09 -19.79 5.75
N PHE A 52 -12.12 -19.97 4.92
CA PHE A 52 -13.50 -19.57 5.23
C PHE A 52 -14.00 -20.11 6.60
N PRO A 53 -13.82 -21.39 6.98
CA PRO A 53 -14.22 -21.87 8.30
C PRO A 53 -13.50 -21.15 9.45
N ALA A 54 -12.20 -20.85 9.27
CA ALA A 54 -11.42 -20.09 10.25
C ALA A 54 -11.87 -18.62 10.31
N HIS A 55 -12.19 -18.00 9.18
CA HIS A 55 -12.73 -16.63 9.12
C HIS A 55 -14.08 -16.51 9.83
N VAL A 56 -14.98 -17.48 9.63
CA VAL A 56 -16.24 -17.58 10.37
C VAL A 56 -15.97 -17.71 11.87
N ALA A 57 -15.14 -18.67 12.29
CA ALA A 57 -14.83 -18.91 13.69
C ALA A 57 -14.19 -17.69 14.38
N TRP A 58 -13.19 -17.06 13.75
CA TRP A 58 -12.52 -15.86 14.28
C TRP A 58 -13.47 -14.66 14.39
N THR A 59 -14.38 -14.49 13.43
CA THR A 59 -15.37 -13.40 13.46
C THR A 59 -16.39 -13.60 14.57
N VAL A 60 -16.96 -14.81 14.69
CA VAL A 60 -17.88 -15.16 15.78
C VAL A 60 -17.20 -14.99 17.14
N TYR A 61 -15.94 -15.44 17.28
CA TYR A 61 -15.16 -15.25 18.50
C TYR A 61 -14.94 -13.76 18.84
N ALA A 62 -14.55 -12.93 17.87
CA ALA A 62 -14.34 -11.50 18.06
C ALA A 62 -15.65 -10.75 18.40
N LEU A 63 -16.76 -11.12 17.74
CA LEU A 63 -18.09 -10.55 17.96
C LEU A 63 -18.66 -10.91 19.35
N LEU A 64 -18.46 -12.15 19.81
CA LEU A 64 -18.84 -12.57 21.15
C LEU A 64 -17.98 -11.88 22.22
N LYS A 65 -16.65 -11.78 22.00
CA LYS A 65 -15.68 -11.30 23.00
C LYS A 65 -15.44 -9.77 23.01
N THR A 66 -15.93 -9.01 22.02
CA THR A 66 -15.81 -7.54 22.07
C THR A 66 -16.77 -6.93 23.11
N ASN A 67 -16.29 -5.92 23.85
CA ASN A 67 -17.08 -5.23 24.88
C ASN A 67 -17.86 -4.01 24.32
N LYS A 68 -17.77 -3.74 23.01
CA LYS A 68 -18.40 -2.57 22.37
C LYS A 68 -19.92 -2.69 22.16
N PHE A 69 -20.42 -3.93 22.15
CA PHE A 69 -21.76 -4.25 21.69
C PHE A 69 -22.57 -4.93 22.80
N ASP A 70 -23.76 -4.40 23.08
CA ASP A 70 -24.74 -5.00 23.98
C ASP A 70 -25.18 -6.39 23.49
N ALA A 71 -25.69 -7.24 24.40
CA ALA A 71 -26.23 -8.56 24.09
C ALA A 71 -27.21 -8.59 22.89
N PRO A 72 -28.26 -7.74 22.79
CA PRO A 72 -29.14 -7.72 21.62
C PRO A 72 -28.45 -7.33 20.32
N LEU A 73 -27.41 -6.48 20.36
CA LEU A 73 -26.62 -6.13 19.17
C LEU A 73 -25.76 -7.31 18.69
N LYS A 74 -25.16 -8.06 19.63
CA LYS A 74 -24.44 -9.31 19.32
C LYS A 74 -25.36 -10.35 18.70
N VAL A 75 -26.57 -10.55 19.24
CA VAL A 75 -27.58 -11.47 18.68
C VAL A 75 -28.02 -11.04 17.28
N ALA A 76 -28.30 -9.75 17.07
CA ALA A 76 -28.68 -9.23 15.75
C ALA A 76 -27.57 -9.44 14.69
N PHE A 77 -26.31 -9.17 15.06
CA PHE A 77 -25.17 -9.46 14.17
C PHE A 77 -24.98 -10.96 13.91
N LEU A 78 -25.11 -11.81 14.93
CA LEU A 78 -25.02 -13.27 14.77
C LEU A 78 -26.10 -13.84 13.85
N LEU A 79 -27.32 -13.28 13.87
CA LEU A 79 -28.42 -13.67 12.99
C LEU A 79 -28.19 -13.23 11.52
N GLY A 80 -27.60 -12.05 11.32
CA GLY A 80 -27.24 -11.56 9.97
C GLY A 80 -25.96 -12.18 9.40
N LEU A 81 -25.08 -12.72 10.25
CA LEU A 81 -23.74 -13.20 9.87
C LEU A 81 -23.74 -14.28 8.77
N PRO A 82 -24.63 -15.29 8.76
CA PRO A 82 -24.65 -16.30 7.71
C PRO A 82 -24.96 -15.72 6.32
N ALA A 83 -25.89 -14.76 6.24
CA ALA A 83 -26.23 -14.08 4.99
C ALA A 83 -25.07 -13.20 4.50
N LEU A 84 -24.41 -12.48 5.41
CA LEU A 84 -23.21 -11.69 5.10
C LEU A 84 -22.04 -12.58 4.62
N PHE A 85 -21.83 -13.74 5.24
CA PHE A 85 -20.81 -14.70 4.80
C PHE A 85 -21.14 -15.35 3.45
N GLY A 86 -22.40 -15.68 3.19
CA GLY A 86 -22.84 -16.20 1.88
C GLY A 86 -22.62 -15.18 0.76
N LEU A 87 -23.02 -13.92 0.99
CA LEU A 87 -22.78 -12.81 0.06
C LEU A 87 -21.28 -12.55 -0.15
N TRP A 88 -20.50 -12.51 0.94
CA TRP A 88 -19.04 -12.32 0.88
C TRP A 88 -18.33 -13.44 0.12
N LEU A 89 -18.75 -14.69 0.31
CA LEU A 89 -18.18 -15.86 -0.39
C LEU A 89 -18.47 -15.79 -1.89
N ALA A 90 -19.74 -15.59 -2.27
CA ALA A 90 -20.15 -15.47 -3.68
C ALA A 90 -19.43 -14.30 -4.38
N LEU A 91 -19.35 -13.14 -3.71
CA LEU A 91 -18.64 -11.96 -4.21
C LEU A 91 -17.13 -12.21 -4.34
N SER A 92 -16.50 -12.84 -3.35
CA SER A 92 -15.06 -13.14 -3.39
C SER A 92 -14.70 -14.09 -4.53
N ILE A 93 -15.57 -15.05 -4.85
CA ILE A 93 -15.42 -15.96 -5.99
C ILE A 93 -15.58 -15.18 -7.31
N ALA A 94 -16.65 -14.38 -7.46
CA ALA A 94 -16.90 -13.59 -8.66
C ALA A 94 -15.76 -12.59 -8.97
N VAL A 95 -15.30 -11.86 -7.95
CA VAL A 95 -14.14 -10.95 -8.06
C VAL A 95 -12.86 -11.72 -8.38
N THR A 96 -12.64 -12.90 -7.78
CA THR A 96 -11.48 -13.74 -8.09
C THR A 96 -11.44 -14.17 -9.56
N VAL A 97 -12.58 -14.58 -10.13
CA VAL A 97 -12.66 -14.94 -11.56
C VAL A 97 -12.41 -13.72 -12.45
N LEU A 98 -13.06 -12.59 -12.17
CA LEU A 98 -12.92 -11.36 -12.94
C LEU A 98 -11.47 -10.83 -12.93
N VAL A 99 -10.86 -10.77 -11.74
CA VAL A 99 -9.46 -10.33 -11.57
C VAL A 99 -8.49 -11.37 -12.17
N GLY A 100 -8.78 -12.66 -12.07
CA GLY A 100 -7.97 -13.71 -12.67
C GLY A 100 -7.89 -13.63 -14.19
N VAL A 101 -9.05 -13.52 -14.85
CA VAL A 101 -9.15 -13.34 -16.31
C VAL A 101 -8.52 -12.02 -16.74
N GLY A 102 -8.83 -10.91 -16.05
CA GLY A 102 -8.25 -9.60 -16.35
C GLY A 102 -6.72 -9.58 -16.21
N TYR A 103 -6.18 -10.07 -15.10
CA TYR A 103 -4.73 -10.14 -14.87
C TYR A 103 -4.05 -11.04 -15.91
N GLY A 104 -4.57 -12.25 -16.12
CA GLY A 104 -4.03 -13.19 -17.09
C GLY A 104 -4.02 -12.62 -18.51
N PHE A 105 -5.05 -11.90 -18.92
CA PHE A 105 -5.15 -11.35 -20.28
C PHE A 105 -4.33 -10.05 -20.47
N PHE A 106 -4.43 -9.08 -19.55
CA PHE A 106 -3.81 -7.76 -19.77
C PHE A 106 -2.32 -7.72 -19.42
N THR A 107 -1.83 -8.48 -18.42
CA THR A 107 -0.42 -8.40 -18.02
C THR A 107 0.58 -8.87 -19.10
N PRO A 108 0.39 -10.03 -19.79
CA PRO A 108 1.28 -10.43 -20.89
C PRO A 108 1.14 -9.55 -22.14
N TRP A 109 0.01 -8.84 -22.29
CA TRP A 109 -0.23 -7.93 -23.42
C TRP A 109 0.54 -6.62 -23.22
N VAL A 110 0.40 -5.99 -22.05
CA VAL A 110 1.08 -4.75 -21.70
C VAL A 110 2.60 -4.93 -21.68
N SER A 111 3.12 -6.05 -21.17
CA SER A 111 4.57 -6.29 -21.10
C SER A 111 5.26 -6.33 -22.47
N SER A 112 4.59 -6.83 -23.51
CA SER A 112 5.10 -6.78 -24.89
C SER A 112 5.25 -5.35 -25.43
N PHE A 113 4.48 -4.39 -24.91
CA PHE A 113 4.66 -2.96 -25.21
C PHE A 113 5.73 -2.30 -24.33
N GLU A 114 5.94 -2.75 -23.09
CA GLU A 114 7.01 -2.21 -22.23
C GLU A 114 8.42 -2.46 -22.80
N ALA A 115 8.61 -3.56 -23.54
CA ALA A 115 9.85 -3.88 -24.25
C ALA A 115 10.32 -2.78 -25.24
N PHE A 116 9.43 -1.89 -25.70
CA PHE A 116 9.77 -0.78 -26.58
C PHE A 116 10.55 0.35 -25.91
N ARG A 117 10.57 0.40 -24.56
CA ARG A 117 11.43 1.32 -23.79
C ARG A 117 12.93 1.07 -23.97
N LEU A 118 13.33 -0.14 -24.36
CA LEU A 118 14.74 -0.49 -24.58
C LEU A 118 15.20 0.07 -25.94
N GLU A 119 16.38 0.70 -26.03
CA GLU A 119 16.82 1.33 -27.28
C GLU A 119 17.16 0.31 -28.40
N ASN A 120 17.89 -0.75 -28.04
CA ASN A 120 18.49 -1.71 -28.98
C ASN A 120 17.46 -2.65 -29.64
N ALA A 121 17.41 -2.70 -30.97
CA ALA A 121 16.43 -3.49 -31.73
C ALA A 121 16.37 -4.99 -31.38
N PHE A 122 17.53 -5.66 -31.25
CA PHE A 122 17.57 -7.07 -30.83
C PHE A 122 17.06 -7.27 -29.39
N LYS A 123 17.30 -6.31 -28.49
CA LYS A 123 16.75 -6.34 -27.13
C LYS A 123 15.24 -6.11 -27.15
N LYS A 124 14.73 -5.15 -27.93
CA LYS A 124 13.27 -4.95 -28.13
C LYS A 124 12.58 -6.25 -28.55
N LEU A 125 13.11 -6.95 -29.56
CA LEU A 125 12.53 -8.20 -30.05
C LEU A 125 12.56 -9.30 -28.97
N TYR A 126 13.72 -9.53 -28.35
CA TYR A 126 13.88 -10.54 -27.30
C TYR A 126 12.94 -10.30 -26.10
N HIS A 127 12.93 -9.07 -25.57
CA HIS A 127 12.08 -8.70 -24.44
C HIS A 127 10.59 -8.66 -24.81
N CYS A 128 10.21 -8.26 -26.03
CA CYS A 128 8.83 -8.34 -26.49
C CYS A 128 8.32 -9.80 -26.48
N ILE A 129 9.18 -10.77 -26.82
CA ILE A 129 8.86 -12.20 -26.75
C ILE A 129 8.84 -12.68 -25.29
N VAL A 130 9.91 -12.45 -24.53
CA VAL A 130 10.13 -13.05 -23.20
C VAL A 130 9.37 -12.36 -22.06
N ASP A 131 9.32 -11.03 -22.00
CA ASP A 131 8.87 -10.30 -20.79
C ASP A 131 7.36 -10.46 -20.58
N GLY A 132 6.96 -10.85 -19.38
CA GLY A 132 5.57 -11.22 -19.09
C GLY A 132 5.12 -12.58 -19.63
N THR A 133 6.04 -13.45 -20.04
CA THR A 133 5.79 -14.91 -20.07
C THR A 133 5.89 -15.46 -18.63
N TRP A 134 7.08 -15.92 -18.22
CA TRP A 134 7.38 -16.38 -16.86
C TRP A 134 7.15 -15.29 -15.81
N GLY A 135 7.36 -14.02 -16.17
CA GLY A 135 7.08 -12.87 -15.30
C GLY A 135 5.61 -12.81 -14.83
N THR A 136 4.65 -13.07 -15.72
CA THR A 136 3.22 -13.06 -15.36
C THR A 136 2.86 -14.29 -14.52
N ILE A 137 3.48 -15.44 -14.77
CA ILE A 137 3.30 -16.65 -13.95
C ILE A 137 3.82 -16.42 -12.52
N LYS A 138 5.08 -15.93 -12.37
CA LYS A 138 5.66 -15.50 -11.08
C LYS A 138 4.78 -14.43 -10.41
N GLY A 139 4.22 -13.52 -11.20
CA GLY A 139 3.27 -12.50 -10.78
C GLY A 139 1.97 -13.07 -10.20
N SER A 140 1.30 -13.99 -10.90
CA SER A 140 0.07 -14.64 -10.42
C SER A 140 0.29 -15.38 -9.09
N CYS A 141 1.38 -16.13 -8.95
CA CYS A 141 1.79 -16.74 -7.68
C CYS A 141 2.05 -15.70 -6.57
N THR A 142 2.53 -14.52 -6.93
CA THR A 142 2.76 -13.41 -5.99
C THR A 142 1.44 -12.73 -5.57
N VAL A 143 0.47 -12.59 -6.47
CA VAL A 143 -0.88 -12.08 -6.17
C VAL A 143 -1.63 -13.04 -5.24
N VAL A 144 -1.63 -14.34 -5.55
CA VAL A 144 -2.21 -15.39 -4.68
C VAL A 144 -1.59 -15.36 -3.29
N ARG A 145 -0.26 -15.21 -3.21
CA ARG A 145 0.44 -15.10 -1.93
C ARG A 145 0.08 -13.84 -1.16
N ASP A 146 0.01 -12.67 -1.81
CA ASP A 146 -0.39 -11.43 -1.14
C ASP A 146 -1.84 -11.51 -0.62
N PHE A 147 -2.73 -12.17 -1.36
CA PHE A 147 -4.09 -12.47 -0.92
C PHE A 147 -4.12 -13.46 0.27
N ALA A 148 -3.30 -14.51 0.25
CA ALA A 148 -3.13 -15.42 1.39
C ALA A 148 -2.57 -14.70 2.64
N ASP A 149 -1.54 -13.87 2.47
CA ASP A 149 -0.94 -13.06 3.54
C ASP A 149 -1.94 -12.02 4.10
N LEU A 150 -2.87 -11.50 3.28
CA LEU A 150 -4.01 -10.68 3.72
C LEU A 150 -5.00 -11.51 4.56
N CYS A 151 -5.49 -12.63 4.03
CA CYS A 151 -6.51 -13.48 4.66
C CYS A 151 -6.03 -14.17 5.95
N TYR A 152 -4.77 -14.57 6.04
CA TYR A 152 -4.23 -15.30 7.20
C TYR A 152 -3.78 -14.34 8.33
N HIS A 153 -3.28 -13.15 8.02
CA HIS A 153 -2.70 -12.24 9.04
C HIS A 153 -3.45 -10.92 9.19
N SER A 154 -3.75 -10.23 8.08
CA SER A 154 -4.35 -8.89 8.15
C SER A 154 -5.79 -8.93 8.66
N TYR A 155 -6.56 -9.94 8.24
CA TYR A 155 -7.94 -10.14 8.69
C TYR A 155 -8.04 -10.47 10.21
N PRO A 156 -7.27 -11.43 10.77
CA PRO A 156 -7.19 -11.59 12.23
C PRO A 156 -6.68 -10.37 12.99
N LEU A 157 -5.80 -9.54 12.42
CA LEU A 157 -5.36 -8.29 13.05
C LEU A 157 -6.50 -7.26 13.14
N TYR A 158 -7.34 -7.12 12.11
CA TYR A 158 -8.55 -6.27 12.21
C TYR A 158 -9.54 -6.80 13.25
N LEU A 159 -9.74 -8.12 13.34
CA LEU A 159 -10.60 -8.73 14.37
C LEU A 159 -10.02 -8.59 15.79
N LYS A 160 -8.68 -8.65 15.92
CA LYS A 160 -7.95 -8.35 17.17
C LYS A 160 -8.19 -6.90 17.61
N GLU A 161 -8.03 -5.93 16.70
CA GLU A 161 -8.29 -4.52 16.98
C GLU A 161 -9.76 -4.23 17.31
N LEU A 162 -10.72 -4.86 16.62
CA LEU A 162 -12.15 -4.72 16.92
C LEU A 162 -12.51 -5.18 18.36
N ARG A 163 -11.78 -6.18 18.86
CA ARG A 163 -11.91 -6.71 20.23
C ARG A 163 -11.19 -5.85 21.27
N GLU A 164 -10.00 -5.33 20.97
CA GLU A 164 -9.09 -4.72 21.95
C GLU A 164 -9.12 -3.18 21.99
N ASN A 165 -9.66 -2.53 20.96
CA ASN A 165 -9.68 -1.07 20.85
C ASN A 165 -10.75 -0.43 21.76
N ASN A 166 -10.45 -0.31 23.05
CA ASN A 166 -11.31 0.28 24.09
C ASN A 166 -11.44 1.81 24.03
N ALA A 167 -11.03 2.48 22.94
CA ALA A 167 -10.98 3.95 22.84
C ALA A 167 -12.34 4.67 22.90
N SER A 168 -13.45 3.93 22.84
CA SER A 168 -14.79 4.42 23.13
C SER A 168 -15.39 3.55 24.25
N ASN A 169 -15.30 4.02 25.49
CA ASN A 169 -15.82 3.30 26.66
C ASN A 169 -17.36 3.44 26.81
N GLU A 170 -18.01 4.13 25.86
CA GLU A 170 -19.44 4.06 25.63
C GLU A 170 -19.77 2.73 24.91
N LEU A 171 -20.49 1.85 25.61
CA LEU A 171 -21.29 0.79 24.99
C LEU A 171 -22.21 1.40 23.92
N GLN A 172 -22.42 0.69 22.80
CA GLN A 172 -23.37 1.11 21.76
C GLN A 172 -24.71 0.37 21.92
N PRO A 173 -25.68 0.92 22.69
CA PRO A 173 -26.94 0.25 22.93
C PRO A 173 -27.78 0.17 21.65
N LEU A 174 -28.09 -1.06 21.23
CA LEU A 174 -29.08 -1.32 20.18
C LEU A 174 -30.48 -1.02 20.72
N ARG A 175 -30.91 0.24 20.58
CA ARG A 175 -32.31 0.62 20.81
C ARG A 175 -33.14 0.15 19.61
N PHE A 176 -33.81 -1.00 19.75
CA PHE A 176 -34.61 -1.68 18.72
C PHE A 176 -35.53 -0.74 17.91
N ILE A 177 -36.05 0.33 18.51
CA ILE A 177 -36.85 1.37 17.86
C ILE A 177 -36.23 1.99 16.59
N HIS A 178 -34.90 1.95 16.44
CA HIS A 178 -34.23 2.43 15.23
C HIS A 178 -34.02 1.34 14.15
N VAL A 179 -34.16 0.05 14.48
CA VAL A 179 -33.87 -1.05 13.54
C VAL A 179 -34.80 -1.02 12.32
N PRO A 180 -36.13 -0.81 12.43
CA PRO A 180 -36.99 -0.61 11.26
C PRO A 180 -36.58 0.61 10.42
N ALA A 181 -36.18 1.70 11.07
CA ALA A 181 -35.71 2.91 10.37
C ALA A 181 -34.39 2.68 9.61
N CYS A 182 -33.47 1.88 10.16
CA CYS A 182 -32.26 1.45 9.47
C CYS A 182 -32.58 0.59 8.24
N ILE A 183 -33.50 -0.39 8.38
CA ILE A 183 -33.91 -1.27 7.26
C ILE A 183 -34.56 -0.46 6.14
N ILE A 184 -35.50 0.44 6.47
CA ILE A 184 -36.19 1.28 5.49
C ILE A 184 -35.20 2.19 4.76
N VAL A 185 -34.26 2.84 5.45
CA VAL A 185 -33.25 3.68 4.78
C VAL A 185 -32.27 2.85 3.96
N GLY A 186 -31.85 1.67 4.41
CA GLY A 186 -30.97 0.79 3.62
C GLY A 186 -31.62 0.31 2.33
N LEU A 187 -32.89 -0.09 2.38
CA LEU A 187 -33.68 -0.45 1.18
C LEU A 187 -33.89 0.77 0.27
N MET A 188 -34.22 1.94 0.84
CA MET A 188 -34.35 3.18 0.07
C MET A 188 -33.02 3.58 -0.59
N GLY A 189 -31.89 3.41 0.10
CA GLY A 189 -30.55 3.63 -0.44
C GLY A 189 -30.26 2.74 -1.64
N LEU A 190 -30.56 1.43 -1.56
CA LEU A 190 -30.46 0.52 -2.70
C LEU A 190 -31.37 0.95 -3.87
N ILE A 191 -32.63 1.30 -3.59
CA ILE A 191 -33.63 1.68 -4.60
C ILE A 191 -33.29 3.02 -5.29
N VAL A 192 -32.67 3.96 -4.57
CA VAL A 192 -32.38 5.31 -5.07
C VAL A 192 -30.97 5.44 -5.63
N GLU A 193 -29.95 4.95 -4.93
CA GLU A 193 -28.55 5.14 -5.35
C GLU A 193 -28.18 4.26 -6.53
N ILE A 194 -28.61 2.99 -6.59
CA ILE A 194 -28.21 2.11 -7.69
C ILE A 194 -28.67 2.69 -9.06
N PRO A 195 -29.94 3.08 -9.27
CA PRO A 195 -30.35 3.66 -10.55
C PRO A 195 -29.70 5.02 -10.82
N LEU A 196 -29.52 5.89 -9.82
CA LEU A 196 -28.96 7.23 -10.02
C LEU A 196 -27.45 7.21 -10.28
N PHE A 197 -26.67 6.41 -9.56
CA PHE A 197 -25.25 6.20 -9.85
C PHE A 197 -25.07 5.58 -11.24
N THR A 198 -25.91 4.61 -11.61
CA THR A 198 -25.93 4.01 -12.95
C THR A 198 -26.24 5.05 -14.03
N ALA A 199 -27.27 5.87 -13.84
CA ALA A 199 -27.65 6.92 -14.79
C ALA A 199 -26.56 8.00 -14.94
N ILE A 200 -25.99 8.49 -13.83
CA ILE A 200 -24.88 9.46 -13.84
C ILE A 200 -23.66 8.87 -14.56
N ALA A 201 -23.28 7.63 -14.24
CA ALA A 201 -22.15 6.96 -14.89
C ALA A 201 -22.37 6.77 -16.39
N ILE A 202 -23.55 6.32 -16.81
CA ILE A 202 -23.90 6.15 -18.23
C ILE A 202 -23.90 7.50 -18.95
N VAL A 203 -24.58 8.53 -18.42
CA VAL A 203 -24.66 9.86 -19.05
C VAL A 203 -23.30 10.55 -19.15
N LYS A 204 -22.40 10.32 -18.18
CA LYS A 204 -21.04 10.89 -18.19
C LYS A 204 -20.01 10.05 -18.95
N SER A 205 -20.31 8.79 -19.25
CA SER A 205 -19.39 7.89 -19.96
C SER A 205 -18.94 8.37 -21.35
N PRO A 206 -19.77 9.03 -22.20
CA PRO A 206 -19.30 9.57 -23.48
C PRO A 206 -18.33 10.74 -23.28
N TYR A 207 -18.57 11.59 -22.27
CA TYR A 207 -17.65 12.68 -21.92
C TYR A 207 -16.32 12.11 -21.41
N MET A 208 -16.33 11.06 -20.59
CA MET A 208 -15.12 10.35 -20.16
C MET A 208 -14.37 9.74 -21.35
N LEU A 209 -15.08 9.11 -22.29
CA LEU A 209 -14.52 8.53 -23.50
C LEU A 209 -13.85 9.58 -24.38
N PHE A 210 -14.60 10.58 -24.85
CA PHE A 210 -14.11 11.59 -25.79
C PHE A 210 -13.08 12.52 -25.16
N LYS A 211 -13.28 13.01 -23.92
CA LYS A 211 -12.31 13.92 -23.27
C LYS A 211 -11.04 13.19 -22.86
N GLY A 212 -11.14 11.91 -22.46
CA GLY A 212 -9.99 11.07 -22.19
C GLY A 212 -9.18 10.76 -23.46
N TRP A 213 -9.83 10.41 -24.57
CA TRP A 213 -9.18 10.29 -25.87
C TRP A 213 -8.55 11.60 -26.34
N GLN A 214 -9.26 12.73 -26.28
CA GLN A 214 -8.73 14.05 -26.64
C GLN A 214 -7.47 14.38 -25.84
N ARG A 215 -7.48 14.12 -24.52
CA ARG A 215 -6.32 14.33 -23.65
C ARG A 215 -5.17 13.40 -24.00
N LEU A 216 -5.40 12.09 -24.11
CA LEU A 216 -4.34 11.12 -24.45
C LEU A 216 -3.72 11.38 -25.83
N LEU A 217 -4.52 11.84 -26.81
CA LEU A 217 -4.03 12.29 -28.11
C LEU A 217 -3.24 13.59 -28.01
N HIS A 218 -3.69 14.56 -27.22
CA HIS A 218 -2.96 15.82 -26.98
C HIS A 218 -1.62 15.56 -26.28
N ASP A 219 -1.60 14.75 -25.22
CA ASP A 219 -0.39 14.38 -24.47
C ASP A 219 0.62 13.65 -25.39
N LEU A 220 0.15 12.80 -26.30
CA LEU A 220 0.95 12.11 -27.31
C LEU A 220 1.51 13.06 -28.40
N ILE A 221 0.73 14.04 -28.87
CA ILE A 221 1.13 15.02 -29.89
C ILE A 221 2.13 16.04 -29.30
N SER A 222 1.81 16.59 -28.12
CA SER A 222 2.64 17.59 -27.43
C SER A 222 3.87 16.97 -26.74
N ARG A 223 3.91 15.64 -26.61
CA ARG A 223 4.98 14.87 -25.95
C ARG A 223 5.20 15.27 -24.49
N GLU A 224 4.09 15.51 -23.79
CA GLU A 224 4.08 15.86 -22.36
C GLU A 224 3.75 14.64 -21.48
N GLY A 225 3.83 14.82 -20.15
CA GLY A 225 3.48 13.78 -19.18
C GLY A 225 4.32 12.49 -19.34
N PRO A 226 3.69 11.30 -19.34
CA PRO A 226 4.39 10.01 -19.35
C PRO A 226 4.97 9.61 -20.72
N PHE A 227 4.83 10.43 -21.77
CA PHE A 227 5.11 10.07 -23.16
C PHE A 227 6.29 10.84 -23.80
N LEU A 228 7.21 11.37 -22.97
CA LEU A 228 8.34 12.17 -23.44
C LEU A 228 9.27 11.44 -24.41
N GLU A 229 9.67 10.24 -24.01
CA GLU A 229 10.60 9.39 -24.76
C GLU A 229 9.87 8.82 -25.98
N THR A 230 10.49 8.90 -27.15
CA THR A 230 9.96 8.29 -28.39
C THR A 230 9.73 6.78 -28.25
N ALA A 231 10.43 6.15 -27.30
CA ALA A 231 10.28 4.76 -26.89
C ALA A 231 8.91 4.43 -26.25
N CYS A 232 8.21 5.42 -25.68
CA CYS A 232 6.90 5.24 -25.03
C CYS A 232 5.69 5.40 -25.98
N ILE A 233 5.90 5.81 -27.24
CA ILE A 233 4.82 6.00 -28.23
C ILE A 233 3.92 4.76 -28.41
N PRO A 234 4.46 3.51 -28.48
CA PRO A 234 3.61 2.31 -28.55
C PRO A 234 2.75 2.09 -27.30
N ILE A 235 3.26 2.43 -26.11
CA ILE A 235 2.53 2.30 -24.84
C ILE A 235 1.38 3.33 -24.77
N ALA A 236 1.61 4.54 -25.29
CA ALA A 236 0.56 5.56 -25.44
C ALA A 236 -0.56 5.08 -26.38
N GLY A 237 -0.19 4.51 -27.54
CA GLY A 237 -1.14 3.93 -28.49
C GLY A 237 -1.99 2.81 -27.89
N LEU A 238 -1.38 1.91 -27.11
CA LEU A 238 -2.12 0.88 -26.37
C LEU A 238 -3.08 1.52 -25.34
N THR A 239 -2.65 2.56 -24.64
CA THR A 239 -3.47 3.26 -23.62
C THR A 239 -4.70 3.93 -24.25
N ILE A 240 -4.54 4.57 -25.42
CA ILE A 240 -5.64 5.16 -26.20
C ILE A 240 -6.63 4.07 -26.65
N LEU A 241 -6.13 2.92 -27.12
CA LEU A 241 -6.94 1.79 -27.57
C LEU A 241 -7.69 1.10 -26.41
N MET A 242 -7.07 1.01 -25.23
CA MET A 242 -7.67 0.40 -24.04
C MET A 242 -8.61 1.35 -23.27
N TRP A 243 -8.60 2.65 -23.57
CA TRP A 243 -9.43 3.65 -22.88
C TRP A 243 -10.94 3.31 -22.82
N PRO A 244 -11.60 2.78 -23.88
CA PRO A 244 -13.01 2.38 -23.80
C PRO A 244 -13.28 1.30 -22.75
N LEU A 245 -12.33 0.38 -22.53
CA LEU A 245 -12.45 -0.64 -21.48
C LEU A 245 -12.36 -0.02 -20.09
N VAL A 246 -11.54 1.02 -19.90
CA VAL A 246 -11.47 1.79 -18.64
C VAL A 246 -12.79 2.51 -18.37
N VAL A 247 -13.45 3.05 -19.40
CA VAL A 247 -14.80 3.64 -19.29
C VAL A 247 -15.85 2.60 -18.92
N ILE A 248 -15.85 1.42 -19.56
CA ILE A 248 -16.77 0.32 -19.20
C ILE A 248 -16.51 -0.14 -17.76
N GLY A 249 -15.25 -0.28 -17.36
CA GLY A 249 -14.84 -0.65 -16.00
C GLY A 249 -15.28 0.38 -14.95
N SER A 250 -15.25 1.68 -15.25
CA SER A 250 -15.71 2.71 -14.33
C SER A 250 -17.23 2.70 -14.14
N ILE A 251 -18.01 2.40 -15.18
CA ILE A 251 -19.47 2.21 -15.06
C ILE A 251 -19.76 1.00 -14.18
N LEU A 252 -19.14 -0.16 -14.45
CA LEU A 252 -19.32 -1.37 -13.64
C LEU A 252 -18.92 -1.15 -12.18
N MET A 253 -17.83 -0.41 -11.93
CA MET A 253 -17.37 -0.07 -10.58
C MET A 253 -18.32 0.90 -9.88
N ALA A 254 -18.91 1.88 -10.58
CA ALA A 254 -19.91 2.80 -10.02
C ALA A 254 -21.19 2.04 -9.60
N ILE A 255 -21.69 1.17 -10.48
CA ILE A 255 -22.83 0.27 -10.18
C ILE A 255 -22.51 -0.56 -8.93
N PHE A 256 -21.37 -1.27 -8.93
CA PHE A 256 -20.96 -2.13 -7.82
C PHE A 256 -20.78 -1.38 -6.49
N THR A 257 -20.21 -0.18 -6.52
CA THR A 257 -19.97 0.61 -5.30
C THR A 257 -21.26 1.16 -4.71
N SER A 258 -22.25 1.52 -5.54
CA SER A 258 -23.53 2.10 -5.09
C SER A 258 -24.32 1.22 -4.11
N PHE A 259 -24.20 -0.12 -4.20
CA PHE A 259 -24.79 -1.05 -3.23
C PHE A 259 -24.29 -0.79 -1.80
N PHE A 260 -22.99 -0.55 -1.63
CA PHE A 260 -22.35 -0.35 -0.32
C PHE A 260 -22.59 1.04 0.22
N ILE A 261 -22.64 2.06 -0.64
CA ILE A 261 -22.96 3.44 -0.25
C ILE A 261 -24.42 3.52 0.21
N GLY A 262 -25.38 3.02 -0.58
CA GLY A 262 -26.80 3.01 -0.21
C GLY A 262 -27.08 2.28 1.11
N LEU A 263 -26.44 1.12 1.33
CA LEU A 263 -26.55 0.39 2.60
C LEU A 263 -25.93 1.14 3.79
N TYR A 264 -24.91 1.98 3.58
CA TYR A 264 -24.30 2.81 4.61
C TYR A 264 -25.27 3.89 5.16
N GLY A 265 -26.34 4.23 4.43
CA GLY A 265 -27.44 5.03 4.96
C GLY A 265 -28.04 4.47 6.25
N SER A 266 -28.10 3.13 6.37
CA SER A 266 -28.50 2.41 7.59
C SER A 266 -27.58 2.72 8.78
N ILE A 267 -26.27 2.81 8.52
CA ILE A 267 -25.24 3.12 9.53
C ILE A 267 -25.37 4.59 9.97
N ILE A 268 -25.71 5.50 9.06
CA ILE A 268 -26.03 6.90 9.42
C ILE A 268 -27.27 6.99 10.32
N VAL A 269 -28.36 6.28 10.03
CA VAL A 269 -29.55 6.26 10.90
C VAL A 269 -29.17 5.84 12.33
N TYR A 270 -28.35 4.79 12.45
CA TYR A 270 -27.88 4.28 13.75
C TYR A 270 -26.96 5.25 14.49
N GLN A 271 -25.92 5.78 13.82
CA GLN A 271 -24.96 6.73 14.41
C GLN A 271 -25.64 8.05 14.84
N GLU A 272 -26.46 8.62 13.96
CA GLU A 272 -27.06 9.94 14.16
C GLU A 272 -28.38 9.91 14.93
N ARG A 273 -28.92 8.71 15.17
CA ARG A 273 -30.21 8.43 15.84
C ARG A 273 -31.36 9.20 15.18
N SER A 274 -31.42 9.18 13.84
CA SER A 274 -32.40 9.97 13.07
C SER A 274 -32.65 9.44 11.66
N PHE A 275 -33.89 9.04 11.38
CA PHE A 275 -34.34 8.65 10.03
C PHE A 275 -34.10 9.74 8.98
N ARG A 276 -34.46 11.00 9.29
CA ARG A 276 -34.26 12.15 8.39
C ARG A 276 -32.79 12.34 7.97
N ARG A 277 -31.84 11.92 8.80
CA ARG A 277 -30.40 11.99 8.50
C ARG A 277 -29.93 10.83 7.61
N GLY A 278 -30.51 9.64 7.76
CA GLY A 278 -30.34 8.57 6.79
C GLY A 278 -30.87 8.94 5.40
N VAL A 279 -32.06 9.53 5.32
CA VAL A 279 -32.63 10.03 4.06
C VAL A 279 -31.77 11.16 3.46
N ALA A 280 -31.33 12.10 4.29
CA ALA A 280 -30.41 13.16 3.84
C ALA A 280 -29.07 12.61 3.34
N TYR A 281 -28.53 11.55 3.95
CA TYR A 281 -27.32 10.89 3.47
C TYR A 281 -27.51 10.32 2.06
N VAL A 282 -28.56 9.53 1.83
CA VAL A 282 -28.84 8.92 0.52
C VAL A 282 -28.95 9.98 -0.58
N ILE A 283 -29.64 11.09 -0.31
CA ILE A 283 -29.75 12.22 -1.25
C ILE A 283 -28.38 12.90 -1.46
N ALA A 284 -27.63 13.16 -0.39
CA ALA A 284 -26.34 13.84 -0.45
C ALA A 284 -25.25 13.01 -1.14
N MET A 285 -25.28 11.67 -1.05
CA MET A 285 -24.28 10.82 -1.70
C MET A 285 -24.41 10.80 -3.23
N VAL A 286 -25.63 10.89 -3.77
CA VAL A 286 -25.82 11.05 -5.22
C VAL A 286 -25.27 12.41 -5.68
N ALA A 287 -25.49 13.47 -4.91
CA ALA A 287 -24.89 14.79 -5.19
C ALA A 287 -23.35 14.77 -5.09
N GLU A 288 -22.77 14.09 -4.08
CA GLU A 288 -21.33 13.94 -3.89
C GLU A 288 -20.69 13.07 -4.99
N PHE A 289 -21.42 12.09 -5.54
CA PHE A 289 -20.97 11.32 -6.72
C PHE A 289 -21.09 12.10 -8.04
N ASP A 290 -22.15 12.89 -8.21
CA ASP A 290 -22.31 13.79 -9.36
C ASP A 290 -21.19 14.86 -9.39
N GLU A 291 -20.91 15.48 -8.24
CA GLU A 291 -19.82 16.43 -8.04
C GLU A 291 -18.45 15.77 -8.29
N TYR A 292 -18.14 14.64 -7.64
CA TYR A 292 -16.90 13.88 -7.88
C TYR A 292 -16.68 13.51 -9.35
N THR A 293 -17.75 13.13 -10.06
CA THR A 293 -17.67 12.81 -11.50
C THR A 293 -17.66 14.04 -12.40
N ASN A 294 -18.09 15.22 -11.92
CA ASN A 294 -17.85 16.49 -12.60
C ASN A 294 -16.37 16.90 -12.48
N ASP A 295 -15.82 16.86 -11.27
CA ASP A 295 -14.41 17.22 -10.98
C ASP A 295 -13.45 16.31 -11.76
N TRP A 296 -13.67 14.99 -11.70
CA TRP A 296 -12.87 13.99 -12.45
C TRP A 296 -12.87 14.23 -13.97
N LEU A 297 -13.96 14.76 -14.50
CA LEU A 297 -14.12 15.08 -15.92
C LEU A 297 -13.87 16.56 -16.25
N TYR A 298 -13.45 17.38 -15.27
CA TYR A 298 -13.25 18.82 -15.40
C TYR A 298 -14.47 19.48 -16.10
N LEU A 299 -15.67 19.19 -15.59
CA LEU A 299 -16.94 19.76 -16.01
C LEU A 299 -17.26 21.00 -15.14
N ARG A 300 -18.54 21.33 -14.96
CA ARG A 300 -18.98 22.39 -14.05
C ARG A 300 -18.67 22.02 -12.60
N GLU A 301 -18.04 22.93 -11.86
CA GLU A 301 -17.79 22.78 -10.41
C GLU A 301 -19.10 22.56 -9.63
N GLY A 302 -19.08 21.61 -8.68
CA GLY A 302 -20.23 21.25 -7.85
C GLY A 302 -21.23 20.30 -8.53
N SER A 303 -22.36 20.08 -7.85
CA SER A 303 -23.52 19.35 -8.39
C SER A 303 -24.75 20.24 -8.49
N ILE A 304 -25.67 19.91 -9.41
CA ILE A 304 -27.00 20.52 -9.50
C ILE A 304 -27.96 19.88 -8.47
N LEU A 305 -27.62 18.71 -7.93
CA LEU A 305 -28.43 17.95 -6.98
C LEU A 305 -28.35 18.53 -5.55
N PRO A 306 -29.44 18.44 -4.76
CA PRO A 306 -29.44 18.95 -3.39
C PRO A 306 -28.47 18.16 -2.50
N LYS A 307 -27.63 18.87 -1.73
CA LYS A 307 -26.64 18.27 -0.80
C LYS A 307 -27.01 18.53 0.68
N PRO A 308 -28.05 17.87 1.22
CA PRO A 308 -28.53 18.13 2.58
C PRO A 308 -27.56 17.64 3.66
N ARG A 309 -27.47 18.39 4.77
CA ARG A 309 -26.54 18.07 5.88
C ARG A 309 -27.03 16.89 6.72
N TYR A 310 -26.37 15.75 6.60
CA TYR A 310 -26.75 14.52 7.30
C TYR A 310 -26.06 14.30 8.67
N ARG A 311 -24.89 14.90 8.94
CA ARG A 311 -24.16 14.77 10.22
C ARG A 311 -24.41 15.93 11.20
N LYS A 312 -24.25 15.71 12.51
CA LYS A 312 -24.07 16.78 13.51
C LYS A 312 -22.68 17.40 13.29
N ARG A 313 -22.57 18.73 13.41
CA ARG A 313 -21.28 19.34 13.76
C ARG A 313 -20.89 18.80 15.14
N LYS A 314 -19.71 18.21 15.26
CA LYS A 314 -19.07 18.06 16.57
C LYS A 314 -18.68 19.46 17.08
N PRO A 315 -18.71 19.73 18.39
CA PRO A 315 -17.88 20.79 18.93
C PRO A 315 -16.42 20.43 18.66
N SER A 316 -15.65 21.38 18.13
CA SER A 316 -14.22 21.23 17.90
C SER A 316 -13.50 21.31 19.25
N ASN A 317 -13.21 20.17 19.87
CA ASN A 317 -12.45 20.08 21.12
C ASN A 317 -10.96 20.34 20.87
N SER A 318 -10.63 21.57 20.47
CA SER A 318 -9.26 22.07 20.29
C SER A 318 -8.61 22.30 21.67
N SER A 319 -7.97 21.26 22.20
CA SER A 319 -7.22 21.28 23.46
C SER A 319 -5.90 20.50 23.38
N GLU A 320 -5.25 20.48 22.21
CA GLU A 320 -3.80 20.25 22.11
C GLU A 320 -3.09 21.59 21.89
N LEU A 321 -1.86 21.70 22.41
CA LEU A 321 -1.13 22.95 22.63
C LEU A 321 -0.97 23.80 21.36
N SER A 322 -1.47 25.05 21.39
CA SER A 322 -1.42 25.98 20.27
C SER A 322 0.00 26.50 20.03
N VAL A 323 0.68 26.00 19.00
CA VAL A 323 1.90 26.63 18.47
C VAL A 323 1.50 27.90 17.71
N PRO A 324 1.91 29.10 18.13
CA PRO A 324 1.59 30.33 17.40
C PRO A 324 2.34 30.36 16.06
N ARG A 325 1.60 30.46 14.96
CA ARG A 325 2.16 30.64 13.62
C ARG A 325 1.57 31.88 12.98
N ASN A 326 2.44 32.82 12.59
CA ASN A 326 2.03 34.14 12.15
C ASN A 326 1.09 34.09 10.94
N GLN A 327 -0.03 34.81 11.05
CA GLN A 327 -1.06 34.90 10.01
C GLN A 327 -0.58 35.78 8.86
N SER A 328 -0.63 35.26 7.63
CA SER A 328 -0.71 36.10 6.43
C SER A 328 -1.43 35.39 5.28
N LEU A 329 -2.46 36.06 4.77
CA LEU A 329 -3.04 35.95 3.42
C LEU A 329 -3.62 34.62 2.90
N HIS A 330 -3.42 33.45 3.53
CA HIS A 330 -4.00 32.18 3.04
C HIS A 330 -5.37 31.80 3.65
N GLU A 331 -5.87 32.56 4.63
CA GLU A 331 -7.01 32.15 5.47
C GLU A 331 -8.40 32.43 4.84
N ARG A 332 -8.47 33.11 3.69
CA ARG A 332 -9.75 33.51 3.05
C ARG A 332 -10.36 32.49 2.09
N LEU A 333 -9.72 31.33 1.88
CA LEU A 333 -10.19 30.28 0.95
C LEU A 333 -10.55 28.94 1.62
N GLY A 334 -10.19 28.73 2.90
CA GLY A 334 -10.28 27.43 3.56
C GLY A 334 -11.62 27.08 4.24
N SER A 335 -12.56 28.02 4.35
CA SER A 335 -13.69 27.95 5.30
C SER A 335 -14.88 27.04 4.92
N VAL A 336 -14.72 26.16 3.92
CA VAL A 336 -15.81 25.34 3.35
C VAL A 336 -15.74 23.86 3.72
N ILE A 337 -14.56 23.32 4.07
CA ILE A 337 -14.37 21.87 4.32
C ILE A 337 -14.88 21.51 5.73
N THR A 338 -16.16 21.15 5.84
CA THR A 338 -16.75 20.64 7.08
C THR A 338 -16.38 19.18 7.33
N GLU A 339 -15.83 18.88 8.52
CA GLU A 339 -15.47 17.52 8.91
C GLU A 339 -16.64 16.53 8.94
N GLY A 340 -16.48 15.46 8.18
CA GLY A 340 -16.93 14.12 8.51
C GLY A 340 -15.94 13.13 7.88
N PRO A 341 -16.14 11.81 8.02
CA PRO A 341 -15.56 10.86 7.08
C PRO A 341 -16.29 10.98 5.73
N GLY A 342 -16.04 12.10 5.05
CA GLY A 342 -16.42 12.33 3.65
C GLY A 342 -15.38 11.72 2.72
N MET A 343 -15.71 11.64 1.43
CA MET A 343 -14.80 11.09 0.44
C MET A 343 -13.54 11.97 0.32
N ILE A 344 -12.36 11.43 0.63
CA ILE A 344 -11.11 12.21 0.70
C ILE A 344 -10.86 12.90 -0.64
N VAL A 345 -10.90 14.24 -0.61
CA VAL A 345 -10.89 15.15 -1.76
C VAL A 345 -9.65 14.92 -2.63
N PRO A 346 -9.80 14.60 -3.93
CA PRO A 346 -8.71 14.64 -4.89
C PRO A 346 -8.42 16.11 -5.25
N GLY A 347 -7.35 16.66 -4.68
CA GLY A 347 -6.80 17.93 -5.17
C GLY A 347 -6.19 17.73 -6.56
N LEU A 348 -6.97 17.96 -7.62
CA LEU A 348 -6.54 17.82 -9.02
C LEU A 348 -5.58 18.94 -9.42
N THR A 349 -4.31 18.84 -8.98
CA THR A 349 -3.22 19.62 -9.58
C THR A 349 -3.11 19.32 -11.07
N ALA A 350 -2.71 20.33 -11.84
CA ALA A 350 -2.81 20.37 -13.31
C ALA A 350 -1.99 19.29 -14.06
N SER A 351 -2.02 19.36 -15.39
CA SER A 351 -1.19 18.51 -16.26
C SER A 351 0.27 18.51 -15.80
N ARG A 352 0.78 17.35 -15.36
CA ARG A 352 2.09 17.26 -14.73
C ARG A 352 3.18 17.61 -15.71
N SER A 353 3.97 18.62 -15.38
CA SER A 353 5.20 18.88 -16.12
C SER A 353 6.19 17.74 -15.87
N VAL A 354 6.93 17.37 -16.90
CA VAL A 354 8.11 16.49 -16.84
C VAL A 354 8.99 16.77 -15.63
N ARG A 355 9.18 18.06 -15.35
CA ARG A 355 10.08 18.61 -14.34
C ARG A 355 9.64 18.34 -12.90
N GLU A 356 8.42 17.84 -12.73
CA GLU A 356 7.82 17.43 -11.45
C GLU A 356 7.94 15.91 -11.31
N VAL A 357 7.56 15.14 -12.33
CA VAL A 357 7.66 13.66 -12.35
C VAL A 357 9.12 13.19 -12.26
N ILE A 358 10.09 13.92 -12.82
CA ILE A 358 11.53 13.62 -12.67
C ILE A 358 12.05 13.91 -11.24
N LYS A 359 11.35 14.76 -10.47
CA LYS A 359 11.68 15.00 -9.06
C LYS A 359 10.99 14.02 -8.12
N GLU A 360 9.81 13.52 -8.50
CA GLU A 360 8.97 12.60 -7.73
C GLU A 360 9.75 11.31 -7.40
N VAL A 361 10.07 11.11 -6.10
CA VAL A 361 10.71 9.89 -5.62
C VAL A 361 9.76 8.72 -5.87
N LYS A 362 10.23 7.55 -6.33
CA LYS A 362 9.32 6.44 -6.64
C LYS A 362 8.93 5.69 -5.36
N MET A 363 7.64 5.40 -5.19
CA MET A 363 7.10 4.61 -4.06
C MET A 363 7.88 3.30 -3.79
N VAL A 364 8.33 2.61 -4.85
CA VAL A 364 9.18 1.41 -4.75
C VAL A 364 10.51 1.67 -4.04
N GLN A 365 11.13 2.84 -4.26
CA GLN A 365 12.39 3.26 -3.61
C GLN A 365 12.18 3.56 -2.13
N ILE A 366 11.05 4.19 -1.77
CA ILE A 366 10.69 4.47 -0.37
C ILE A 366 10.58 3.16 0.41
N TRP A 367 9.81 2.19 -0.09
CA TRP A 367 9.71 0.86 0.54
C TRP A 367 11.05 0.13 0.57
N ALA A 368 11.87 0.21 -0.48
CA ALA A 368 13.18 -0.46 -0.51
C ALA A 368 14.15 0.13 0.52
N SER A 369 14.20 1.45 0.64
CA SER A 369 15.04 2.15 1.62
C SER A 369 14.58 1.87 3.05
N MET A 370 13.27 1.93 3.34
CA MET A 370 12.74 1.63 4.67
C MET A 370 13.01 0.16 5.08
N MET A 371 12.85 -0.79 4.15
CA MET A 371 13.18 -2.20 4.42
C MET A 371 14.68 -2.39 4.70
N LYS A 372 15.55 -1.71 3.95
CA LYS A 372 17.00 -1.72 4.18
C LYS A 372 17.40 -1.02 5.49
N ALA A 373 16.65 0.00 5.92
CA ALA A 373 16.83 0.61 7.24
C ALA A 373 16.43 -0.37 8.36
N CYS A 374 15.34 -1.14 8.20
CA CYS A 374 15.00 -2.21 9.14
C CYS A 374 16.07 -3.31 9.16
N GLU A 375 16.66 -3.66 8.01
CA GLU A 375 17.76 -4.62 7.90
C GLU A 375 19.02 -4.15 8.65
N VAL A 376 19.49 -2.92 8.40
CA VAL A 376 20.69 -2.37 9.05
C VAL A 376 20.49 -2.25 10.57
N ARG A 377 19.40 -1.62 11.02
CA ARG A 377 19.11 -1.48 12.46
C ARG A 377 18.82 -2.84 13.13
N GLY A 378 18.33 -3.83 12.38
CA GLY A 378 18.18 -5.21 12.85
C GLY A 378 19.53 -5.90 13.07
N LYS A 379 20.52 -5.68 12.20
CA LYS A 379 21.89 -6.20 12.36
C LYS A 379 22.59 -5.56 13.57
N GLU A 380 22.36 -4.27 13.82
CA GLU A 380 22.82 -3.58 15.04
C GLU A 380 22.23 -4.22 16.32
N LEU A 381 20.91 -4.42 16.37
CA LEU A 381 20.23 -5.00 17.55
C LEU A 381 20.55 -6.50 17.76
N LEU A 382 20.82 -7.25 16.69
CA LEU A 382 21.42 -8.60 16.78
C LEU A 382 22.86 -8.55 17.31
N GLY A 383 23.67 -7.60 16.82
CA GLY A 383 25.05 -7.40 17.24
C GLY A 383 25.18 -7.07 18.74
N ALA A 384 24.19 -6.35 19.28
CA ALA A 384 24.07 -6.03 20.70
C ALA A 384 23.28 -7.06 21.53
N GLY A 385 22.87 -8.20 20.95
CA GLY A 385 22.15 -9.27 21.65
C GLY A 385 20.72 -8.93 22.12
N VAL A 386 20.19 -7.77 21.74
CA VAL A 386 18.86 -7.28 22.14
C VAL A 386 17.76 -8.10 21.45
N ILE A 387 18.00 -8.42 20.18
CA ILE A 387 17.25 -9.40 19.38
C ILE A 387 18.12 -10.66 19.26
N THR A 388 17.49 -11.83 19.24
CA THR A 388 18.14 -13.13 19.09
C THR A 388 17.68 -13.85 17.81
N HIS A 389 18.43 -14.87 17.38
CA HIS A 389 18.01 -15.78 16.32
C HIS A 389 16.69 -16.51 16.65
N ALA A 390 16.41 -16.78 17.93
CA ALA A 390 15.18 -17.45 18.35
C ALA A 390 13.93 -16.61 17.99
N ASP A 391 13.94 -15.31 18.33
CA ASP A 391 12.85 -14.36 18.06
C ASP A 391 12.51 -14.28 16.57
N LEU A 392 13.54 -14.13 15.74
CA LEU A 392 13.40 -14.09 14.27
C LEU A 392 12.83 -15.42 13.75
N SER A 393 13.29 -16.55 14.27
CA SER A 393 12.82 -17.86 13.86
C SER A 393 11.36 -18.12 14.26
N ASP A 394 10.92 -17.61 15.41
CA ASP A 394 9.57 -17.82 15.92
C ASP A 394 8.54 -16.86 15.31
N TRP A 395 8.94 -15.64 14.95
CA TRP A 395 8.16 -14.78 14.04
C TRP A 395 8.02 -15.45 12.66
N LEU A 396 9.10 -16.03 12.11
CA LEU A 396 9.06 -16.70 10.80
C LEU A 396 8.19 -17.98 10.78
N LYS A 397 8.11 -18.68 11.92
CA LYS A 397 7.23 -19.84 12.18
C LYS A 397 5.81 -19.43 12.62
N SER A 398 5.53 -18.13 12.74
CA SER A 398 4.24 -17.57 13.21
C SER A 398 3.73 -18.15 14.53
N LYS A 399 4.62 -18.43 15.50
CA LYS A 399 4.20 -18.77 16.87
C LYS A 399 3.48 -17.57 17.51
N HIS A 400 2.62 -17.83 18.49
CA HIS A 400 1.99 -16.79 19.30
C HIS A 400 2.72 -16.61 20.65
N SER A 401 3.98 -16.18 20.63
CA SER A 401 4.72 -15.71 21.81
C SER A 401 4.75 -14.17 21.85
N ASN A 402 4.94 -13.60 23.05
CA ASN A 402 4.94 -12.14 23.24
C ASN A 402 6.13 -11.47 22.54
N ASP A 403 7.28 -12.13 22.43
CA ASP A 403 8.49 -11.63 21.75
C ASP A 403 8.28 -11.39 20.24
N VAL A 404 7.27 -12.02 19.62
CA VAL A 404 6.92 -11.78 18.21
C VAL A 404 6.56 -10.31 17.97
N THR A 405 6.06 -9.58 18.98
CA THR A 405 5.77 -8.14 18.86
C THR A 405 7.03 -7.28 18.68
N VAL A 406 8.17 -7.71 19.24
CA VAL A 406 9.49 -7.04 19.09
C VAL A 406 9.92 -7.09 17.64
N ILE A 407 9.70 -8.21 16.96
CA ILE A 407 10.04 -8.36 15.53
C ILE A 407 8.97 -7.73 14.63
N ASP A 408 7.68 -7.90 14.94
CA ASP A 408 6.59 -7.48 14.04
C ASP A 408 6.31 -5.97 14.06
N THR A 409 6.38 -5.37 15.25
CA THR A 409 6.12 -3.93 15.48
C THR A 409 7.36 -3.19 15.96
N GLY A 410 8.14 -3.78 16.87
CA GLY A 410 9.25 -3.11 17.55
C GLY A 410 10.39 -2.66 16.64
N LEU A 411 11.05 -3.60 15.96
CA LEU A 411 12.18 -3.32 15.06
C LEU A 411 11.83 -2.31 13.94
N PRO A 412 10.68 -2.41 13.25
CA PRO A 412 10.27 -1.38 12.29
C PRO A 412 10.05 0.00 12.91
N CYS A 413 9.40 0.09 14.07
CA CYS A 413 9.20 1.38 14.75
C CYS A 413 10.53 1.99 15.24
N TYR A 414 11.43 1.16 15.76
CA TYR A 414 12.78 1.57 16.16
C TYR A 414 13.57 2.14 14.97
N SER A 415 13.57 1.45 13.83
CA SER A 415 14.26 1.92 12.62
C SER A 415 13.63 3.19 12.03
N PHE A 416 12.29 3.28 12.06
CA PHE A 416 11.56 4.47 11.63
C PHE A 416 11.84 5.69 12.52
N LEU A 417 11.94 5.51 13.85
CA LEU A 417 12.38 6.58 14.76
C LEU A 417 13.79 7.08 14.41
N HIS A 418 14.75 6.19 14.17
CA HIS A 418 16.09 6.59 13.73
C HIS A 418 16.03 7.41 12.44
N THR A 419 15.21 7.00 11.48
CA THR A 419 15.01 7.73 10.20
C THR A 419 14.47 9.15 10.45
N LEU A 420 13.54 9.32 11.40
CA LEU A 420 13.02 10.64 11.81
C LEU A 420 14.09 11.48 12.53
N LEU A 421 14.85 10.89 13.46
CA LEU A 421 15.90 11.57 14.21
C LEU A 421 17.03 12.05 13.29
N ASP A 422 17.48 11.21 12.35
CA ASP A 422 18.49 11.56 11.36
C ASP A 422 17.98 12.69 10.44
N SER A 423 16.68 12.67 10.08
CA SER A 423 16.03 13.75 9.32
C SER A 423 15.89 15.07 10.11
N ILE A 424 15.81 15.02 11.43
CA ILE A 424 15.75 16.20 12.32
C ILE A 424 17.16 16.76 12.51
N ARG A 425 18.14 15.89 12.81
CA ARG A 425 19.57 16.24 12.97
C ARG A 425 20.16 16.92 11.73
N ALA A 426 19.73 16.49 10.54
CA ALA A 426 20.12 17.10 9.26
C ALA A 426 19.41 18.43 8.92
N GLY A 427 18.50 18.93 9.77
CA GLY A 427 17.75 20.18 9.51
C GLY A 427 16.78 20.13 8.31
N SER A 428 16.53 18.94 7.75
CA SER A 428 15.74 18.73 6.54
C SER A 428 14.28 19.17 6.71
N ASN A 429 13.63 19.57 5.60
CA ASN A 429 12.20 19.91 5.57
C ASN A 429 11.31 18.70 5.23
N GLY A 430 11.90 17.58 4.77
CA GLY A 430 11.23 16.31 4.50
C GLY A 430 11.66 15.17 5.43
N LEU A 431 11.56 13.94 4.93
CA LEU A 431 12.09 12.71 5.52
C LEU A 431 13.32 12.28 4.70
N ILE A 432 14.51 12.23 5.31
CA ILE A 432 15.70 11.67 4.69
C ILE A 432 15.66 10.15 4.81
N LEU A 433 15.67 9.48 3.67
CA LEU A 433 15.70 8.03 3.56
C LEU A 433 17.14 7.49 3.59
N LEU A 434 17.31 6.23 4.02
CA LEU A 434 18.59 5.54 3.96
C LEU A 434 19.09 5.47 2.51
N GLY A 435 20.19 6.18 2.23
CA GLY A 435 20.67 6.48 0.87
C GLY A 435 20.72 7.97 0.53
N GLY A 436 20.29 8.86 1.43
CA GLY A 436 20.44 10.32 1.29
C GLY A 436 19.35 11.00 0.46
N ILE A 437 18.28 10.29 0.11
CA ILE A 437 17.15 10.82 -0.65
C ILE A 437 16.19 11.52 0.33
N GLU A 438 16.03 12.85 0.22
CA GLU A 438 14.98 13.58 0.94
C GLU A 438 13.63 13.42 0.25
N VAL A 439 12.59 13.10 1.03
CA VAL A 439 11.17 13.11 0.62
C VAL A 439 10.43 14.23 1.35
N ASN A 440 10.15 15.33 0.65
CA ASN A 440 9.45 16.51 1.15
C ASN A 440 8.11 16.71 0.40
N HIS A 441 7.35 17.76 0.74
CA HIS A 441 6.03 18.02 0.15
C HIS A 441 6.03 18.23 -1.36
N LEU A 442 7.17 18.57 -1.98
CA LEU A 442 7.32 18.89 -3.41
C LEU A 442 7.79 17.70 -4.26
N ASN A 443 8.28 16.61 -3.65
CA ASN A 443 8.84 15.46 -4.37
C ASN A 443 8.37 14.09 -3.84
N ARG A 444 7.50 14.05 -2.82
CA ARG A 444 6.77 12.84 -2.41
C ARG A 444 5.90 12.29 -3.56
N PRO A 445 5.74 10.96 -3.69
CA PRO A 445 4.75 10.39 -4.60
C PRO A 445 3.36 10.92 -4.26
N GLN A 446 2.65 11.45 -5.26
CA GLN A 446 1.25 11.86 -5.13
C GLN A 446 0.30 10.64 -5.25
N ASP A 447 0.58 9.58 -4.48
CA ASP A 447 -0.27 8.41 -4.31
C ASP A 447 -1.24 8.66 -3.13
N ARG A 448 -2.53 8.37 -3.31
CA ARG A 448 -3.57 8.59 -2.28
C ARG A 448 -3.26 7.91 -0.92
N LEU A 449 -2.55 6.79 -0.94
CA LEU A 449 -2.08 6.07 0.26
C LEU A 449 -0.93 6.80 0.98
N LEU A 450 -0.09 7.53 0.25
CA LEU A 450 0.99 8.33 0.82
C LEU A 450 0.54 9.73 1.21
N ASP A 451 -0.42 10.35 0.53
CA ASP A 451 -1.05 11.58 1.04
C ASP A 451 -1.62 11.37 2.45
N TRP A 452 -2.30 10.24 2.64
CA TRP A 452 -2.87 9.82 3.93
C TRP A 452 -1.81 9.53 5.01
N PHE A 453 -0.64 9.00 4.64
CA PHE A 453 0.42 8.60 5.59
C PHE A 453 1.46 9.71 5.87
N PHE A 454 1.83 10.48 4.84
CA PHE A 454 2.94 11.43 4.89
C PHE A 454 2.68 12.62 5.81
N HIS A 455 1.45 13.16 5.82
CA HIS A 455 1.12 14.28 6.69
C HIS A 455 1.21 13.90 8.20
N PRO A 456 0.60 12.79 8.68
CA PRO A 456 0.85 12.27 10.04
C PRO A 456 2.32 12.06 10.38
N VAL A 457 3.13 11.57 9.44
CA VAL A 457 4.59 11.39 9.63
C VAL A 457 5.31 12.73 9.81
N MET A 458 5.00 13.74 8.98
CA MET A 458 5.60 15.07 9.12
C MET A 458 5.16 15.78 10.42
N VAL A 459 3.91 15.59 10.85
CA VAL A 459 3.44 16.08 12.16
C VAL A 459 4.19 15.39 13.30
N LEU A 460 4.40 14.07 13.23
CA LEU A 460 5.16 13.35 14.27
C LEU A 460 6.63 13.77 14.30
N LYS A 461 7.26 13.99 13.14
CA LYS A 461 8.62 14.55 13.03
C LYS A 461 8.68 15.93 13.72
N GLU A 462 7.71 16.80 13.44
CA GLU A 462 7.67 18.13 14.03
C GLU A 462 7.47 18.07 15.55
N GLN A 463 6.62 17.18 16.06
CA GLN A 463 6.44 16.96 17.50
C GLN A 463 7.76 16.52 18.18
N ILE A 464 8.49 15.57 17.59
CA ILE A 464 9.80 15.15 18.13
C ILE A 464 10.81 16.31 18.08
N ARG A 465 10.80 17.13 17.02
CA ARG A 465 11.67 18.31 16.88
C ARG A 465 11.39 19.40 17.92
N VAL A 466 10.11 19.73 18.13
CA VAL A 466 9.69 20.79 19.05
C VAL A 466 9.90 20.41 20.52
N LEU A 467 9.78 19.13 20.88
CA LEU A 467 10.00 18.66 22.25
C LEU A 467 11.48 18.67 22.69
N GLN A 468 12.43 18.75 21.75
CA GLN A 468 13.88 18.77 22.03
C GLN A 468 14.31 17.70 23.05
N LEU A 469 13.89 16.45 22.80
CA LEU A 469 14.15 15.31 23.68
C LEU A 469 15.65 15.12 23.92
N GLU A 470 16.03 14.90 25.18
CA GLU A 470 17.41 14.60 25.55
C GLU A 470 17.82 13.19 25.09
N GLU A 471 19.12 12.94 24.93
CA GLU A 471 19.62 11.65 24.41
C GLU A 471 19.17 10.45 25.26
N GLY A 472 19.03 10.59 26.59
CA GLY A 472 18.47 9.55 27.46
C GLY A 472 16.95 9.35 27.29
N GLU A 473 16.21 10.40 26.94
CA GLU A 473 14.78 10.33 26.63
C GLU A 473 14.52 9.73 25.23
N ILE A 474 15.38 10.05 24.26
CA ILE A 474 15.41 9.41 22.95
C ILE A 474 15.61 7.90 23.10
N ARG A 475 16.52 7.48 23.99
CA ARG A 475 16.75 6.06 24.30
C ARG A 475 15.62 5.42 25.11
N TYR A 476 14.91 6.19 25.94
CA TYR A 476 13.66 5.74 26.56
C TYR A 476 12.56 5.52 25.50
N LEU A 477 12.36 6.45 24.56
CA LEU A 477 11.42 6.29 23.44
C LEU A 477 11.78 5.07 22.56
N GLN A 478 13.06 4.88 22.21
CA GLN A 478 13.55 3.69 21.51
C GLN A 478 13.19 2.38 22.25
N LYS A 479 13.38 2.36 23.58
CA LYS A 479 13.13 1.21 24.47
C LYS A 479 11.63 0.89 24.58
N VAL A 480 10.77 1.91 24.68
CA VAL A 480 9.30 1.73 24.65
C VAL A 480 8.81 1.29 23.27
N LEU A 481 9.36 1.81 22.17
CA LEU A 481 8.98 1.39 20.82
C LEU A 481 9.39 -0.05 20.51
N LEU A 482 10.60 -0.46 20.91
CA LEU A 482 11.15 -1.79 20.57
C LEU A 482 10.42 -2.92 21.31
N PHE A 483 10.09 -2.75 22.59
CA PHE A 483 9.46 -3.79 23.41
C PHE A 483 7.95 -3.63 23.59
N GLY A 484 7.39 -2.46 23.26
CA GLY A 484 5.99 -2.14 23.46
C GLY A 484 5.56 -2.19 24.93
N ASN A 485 4.26 -2.37 25.15
CA ASN A 485 3.71 -2.53 26.50
C ASN A 485 3.83 -3.96 27.05
N ASP A 486 4.15 -4.93 26.19
CA ASP A 486 3.95 -6.36 26.47
C ASP A 486 5.22 -7.03 27.04
N ASN A 487 6.42 -6.61 26.60
CA ASN A 487 7.69 -7.26 26.97
C ASN A 487 8.50 -6.45 28.02
N LYS A 488 7.83 -6.04 29.10
CA LYS A 488 8.38 -5.12 30.12
C LYS A 488 9.64 -5.63 30.84
N GLU A 489 9.80 -6.94 31.02
CA GLU A 489 10.98 -7.50 31.70
C GLU A 489 12.21 -7.46 30.80
N ARG A 490 12.05 -7.86 29.54
CA ARG A 490 13.10 -7.75 28.52
C ARG A 490 13.49 -6.28 28.25
N ALA A 491 12.53 -5.37 28.36
CA ALA A 491 12.80 -3.94 28.38
C ALA A 491 13.65 -3.52 29.59
N LYS A 492 13.27 -3.89 30.83
CA LYS A 492 14.08 -3.60 32.04
C LYS A 492 15.53 -4.03 31.85
N ASN A 493 15.74 -5.28 31.40
CA ASN A 493 17.07 -5.88 31.23
C ASN A 493 17.92 -5.23 30.13
N TRP A 494 17.36 -4.38 29.25
CA TRP A 494 18.13 -3.68 28.22
C TRP A 494 18.67 -2.33 28.74
N GLU A 495 19.88 -2.35 29.29
CA GLU A 495 20.59 -1.14 29.73
C GLU A 495 21.20 -0.36 28.55
N ASN A 496 20.36 0.42 27.86
CA ASN A 496 20.78 1.35 26.81
C ASN A 496 21.15 2.75 27.34
N GLY A 497 21.06 3.00 28.65
CA GLY A 497 21.24 4.32 29.25
C GLY A 497 20.02 5.25 29.10
N SER A 498 18.81 4.68 28.91
CA SER A 498 17.56 5.41 29.03
C SER A 498 17.31 5.90 30.46
N PHE A 499 16.78 7.10 30.64
CA PHE A 499 16.10 7.49 31.87
C PHE A 499 14.62 7.79 31.59
N VAL A 500 13.76 7.56 32.59
CA VAL A 500 12.35 7.99 32.53
C VAL A 500 12.30 9.48 32.88
N PRO A 501 11.60 10.34 32.10
CA PRO A 501 11.45 11.75 32.47
C PRO A 501 10.80 11.89 33.85
N GLN A 502 11.33 12.77 34.69
CA GLN A 502 10.76 13.04 36.03
C GLN A 502 9.41 13.77 35.94
N ASP A 503 9.20 14.56 34.88
CA ASP A 503 7.92 15.20 34.60
C ASP A 503 6.95 14.20 33.94
N ALA A 504 5.80 14.00 34.60
CA ALA A 504 4.71 13.16 34.11
C ALA A 504 4.10 13.65 32.79
N LEU A 505 4.11 14.97 32.52
CA LEU A 505 3.63 15.52 31.25
C LEU A 505 4.59 15.14 30.11
N ARG A 506 5.89 15.35 30.28
CA ARG A 506 6.94 14.95 29.32
C ARG A 506 6.97 13.43 29.08
N ALA A 507 6.81 12.62 30.13
CA ALA A 507 6.66 11.17 29.99
C ALA A 507 5.40 10.79 29.16
N ALA A 508 4.24 11.41 29.45
CA ALA A 508 3.00 11.18 28.71
C ALA A 508 3.06 11.63 27.24
N GLN A 509 3.85 12.68 26.93
CA GLN A 509 4.13 13.12 25.56
C GLN A 509 4.96 12.08 24.79
N ILE A 510 6.00 11.51 25.40
CA ILE A 510 6.80 10.43 24.81
C ILE A 510 5.95 9.17 24.58
N GLU A 511 5.12 8.77 25.55
CA GLU A 511 4.15 7.68 25.36
C GLU A 511 3.11 7.99 24.28
N GLY A 512 2.71 9.26 24.12
CA GLY A 512 1.82 9.72 23.05
C GLY A 512 2.46 9.59 21.66
N ILE A 513 3.73 9.96 21.52
CA ILE A 513 4.53 9.76 20.31
C ILE A 513 4.68 8.26 20.01
N SER A 514 5.02 7.46 21.02
CA SER A 514 5.16 6.01 20.92
C SER A 514 3.87 5.33 20.42
N ARG A 515 2.72 5.67 21.02
CA ARG A 515 1.39 5.19 20.60
C ARG A 515 1.03 5.62 19.17
N ARG A 516 1.32 6.88 18.79
CA ARG A 516 1.10 7.38 17.42
C ARG A 516 1.95 6.62 16.40
N MET A 517 3.24 6.40 16.68
CA MET A 517 4.16 5.67 15.80
C MET A 517 3.75 4.20 15.64
N MET A 518 3.48 3.48 16.73
CA MET A 518 3.01 2.10 16.67
C MET A 518 1.66 1.98 15.94
N GLY A 519 0.74 2.94 16.08
CA GLY A 519 -0.53 2.96 15.35
C GLY A 519 -0.35 3.14 13.83
N MET A 520 0.58 4.00 13.41
CA MET A 520 0.96 4.15 12.01
C MET A 520 1.60 2.87 11.46
N HIS A 521 2.56 2.27 12.16
CA HIS A 521 3.20 1.02 11.72
C HIS A 521 2.21 -0.15 11.66
N ARG A 522 1.31 -0.30 12.65
CA ARG A 522 0.23 -1.32 12.60
C ARG A 522 -0.74 -1.11 11.44
N SER A 523 -0.86 0.11 10.91
CA SER A 523 -1.62 0.37 9.68
C SER A 523 -0.84 -0.07 8.44
N VAL A 524 0.49 0.15 8.44
CA VAL A 524 1.41 -0.30 7.39
C VAL A 524 1.58 -1.82 7.34
N SER A 525 1.64 -2.50 8.50
CA SER A 525 1.94 -3.94 8.56
C SER A 525 0.86 -4.84 7.96
N LYS A 526 -0.38 -4.31 7.86
CA LYS A 526 -1.55 -4.93 7.21
C LYS A 526 -1.48 -4.92 5.67
N PHE A 527 -0.53 -4.21 5.05
CA PHE A 527 -0.32 -4.34 3.62
C PHE A 527 0.46 -5.63 3.31
N PRO A 528 -0.06 -6.54 2.46
CA PRO A 528 0.62 -7.81 2.19
C PRO A 528 1.99 -7.58 1.54
N THR A 529 2.13 -6.53 0.72
CA THR A 529 3.42 -6.15 0.12
C THR A 529 4.45 -5.67 1.15
N HIS A 530 4.05 -4.98 2.22
CA HIS A 530 4.95 -4.69 3.36
C HIS A 530 5.41 -6.02 3.97
N ARG A 531 4.46 -6.89 4.33
CA ARG A 531 4.76 -8.14 5.02
C ARG A 531 5.58 -9.12 4.17
N ARG A 532 5.37 -9.16 2.85
CA ARG A 532 6.20 -9.93 1.89
C ARG A 532 7.64 -9.44 1.87
N ARG A 533 7.87 -8.12 1.80
CA ARG A 533 9.21 -7.51 1.83
C ARG A 533 9.89 -7.71 3.20
N TYR A 534 9.17 -7.47 4.29
CA TYR A 534 9.69 -7.61 5.65
C TYR A 534 10.06 -9.06 5.99
N ARG A 535 9.32 -10.05 5.47
CA ARG A 535 9.67 -11.47 5.60
C ARG A 535 10.96 -11.86 4.87
N GLN A 536 11.47 -11.05 3.94
CA GLN A 536 12.81 -11.22 3.37
C GLN A 536 13.85 -10.63 4.33
N VAL A 537 13.66 -9.39 4.80
CA VAL A 537 14.52 -8.74 5.82
C VAL A 537 14.76 -9.66 7.03
N VAL A 538 13.71 -10.29 7.58
CA VAL A 538 13.83 -11.24 8.70
C VAL A 538 14.67 -12.48 8.35
N LYS A 539 14.63 -12.98 7.11
CA LYS A 539 15.54 -14.06 6.66
C LYS A 539 16.97 -13.57 6.49
N ASP A 540 17.16 -12.38 5.95
CA ASP A 540 18.49 -11.81 5.71
C ASP A 540 19.20 -11.53 7.05
N LEU A 541 18.43 -11.21 8.09
CA LEU A 541 18.86 -11.15 9.49
C LEU A 541 19.22 -12.55 10.06
N ILE A 542 18.43 -13.60 9.78
CA ILE A 542 18.76 -14.99 10.17
C ILE A 542 20.04 -15.50 9.46
N LEU A 543 20.20 -15.21 8.18
CA LEU A 543 21.41 -15.55 7.42
C LEU A 543 22.63 -14.81 7.97
N HIS A 544 22.46 -13.57 8.46
CA HIS A 544 23.52 -12.81 9.09
C HIS A 544 23.99 -13.41 10.42
N THR A 545 23.10 -13.99 11.25
CA THR A 545 23.55 -14.71 12.46
C THR A 545 24.32 -15.97 12.09
N MET A 546 23.77 -16.80 11.18
CA MET A 546 24.43 -18.04 10.74
C MET A 546 25.82 -17.81 10.11
N GLY A 547 25.99 -16.73 9.35
CA GLY A 547 27.29 -16.36 8.78
C GLY A 547 28.32 -15.88 9.81
N LYS A 548 27.86 -15.39 10.98
CA LYS A 548 28.73 -14.98 12.09
C LYS A 548 29.18 -16.20 12.89
N ASP A 549 28.25 -17.11 13.20
CA ASP A 549 28.53 -18.35 13.92
C ASP A 549 29.51 -19.25 13.14
N GLY A 550 29.31 -19.38 11.82
CA GLY A 550 30.21 -20.13 10.93
C GLY A 550 31.61 -19.54 10.75
N SER A 551 31.86 -18.30 11.18
CA SER A 551 33.17 -17.63 11.09
C SER A 551 33.93 -17.54 12.42
N SER A 552 33.33 -17.97 13.54
CA SER A 552 33.89 -17.75 14.88
C SER A 552 35.01 -18.71 15.30
N SER A 553 35.56 -19.51 14.38
CA SER A 553 36.57 -20.56 14.66
C SER A 553 37.96 -20.29 14.08
N LYS A 554 38.21 -19.10 13.51
CA LYS A 554 39.57 -18.66 13.13
C LYS A 554 39.89 -17.26 13.64
N SER A 555 40.47 -17.21 14.83
CA SER A 555 41.29 -16.09 15.26
C SER A 555 42.51 -15.96 14.32
N ILE A 556 42.64 -14.81 13.67
CA ILE A 556 43.89 -14.35 13.07
C ILE A 556 44.13 -12.95 13.60
N SER A 557 45.29 -12.76 14.24
CA SER A 557 45.70 -11.47 14.80
C SER A 557 46.06 -10.48 13.69
N TYR A 558 45.69 -9.22 13.89
CA TYR A 558 46.25 -8.13 13.10
C TYR A 558 47.68 -7.85 13.57
N SER A 559 48.67 -8.22 12.76
CA SER A 559 50.02 -7.63 12.80
C SER A 559 50.17 -6.62 11.66
N VAL A 560 51.09 -5.67 11.82
CA VAL A 560 51.14 -4.43 11.04
C VAL A 560 52.47 -4.30 10.27
N ALA A 561 52.36 -3.70 9.07
CA ALA A 561 53.40 -3.06 8.25
C ALA A 561 54.24 -3.87 7.23
N LYS A 562 54.39 -3.18 6.08
CA LYS A 562 55.54 -3.07 5.16
C LYS A 562 55.84 -4.13 4.07
N GLU A 563 55.79 -3.60 2.84
CA GLU A 563 56.80 -3.68 1.76
C GLU A 563 57.42 -5.04 1.34
N GLY A 564 57.27 -5.39 0.06
CA GLY A 564 58.39 -5.98 -0.70
C GLY A 564 58.09 -7.06 -1.75
N SER A 565 58.40 -6.72 -3.01
CA SER A 565 59.11 -7.60 -3.98
C SER A 565 58.50 -8.95 -4.45
N ASN A 566 57.97 -8.93 -5.67
CA ASN A 566 58.35 -9.79 -6.83
C ASN A 566 58.22 -11.34 -6.84
N ARG A 567 57.76 -11.81 -8.02
CA ARG A 567 58.06 -13.10 -8.70
C ARG A 567 57.48 -14.41 -8.11
N SER A 568 57.29 -15.51 -8.87
CA SER A 568 56.98 -15.70 -10.31
C SER A 568 56.79 -17.20 -10.69
N ILE A 569 56.02 -17.48 -11.75
CA ILE A 569 56.17 -18.62 -12.70
C ILE A 569 55.78 -20.06 -12.23
N ASN A 570 54.62 -20.48 -12.74
CA ASN A 570 54.28 -21.70 -13.52
C ASN A 570 54.69 -23.15 -13.13
N SER A 571 53.90 -24.07 -13.71
CA SER A 571 54.22 -25.43 -14.21
C SER A 571 53.92 -26.67 -13.33
N SER A 572 53.73 -27.86 -13.93
CA SER A 572 52.52 -28.31 -14.67
C SER A 572 52.64 -29.76 -15.20
N SER A 573 51.87 -30.70 -14.65
CA SER A 573 51.58 -32.05 -15.19
C SER A 573 50.42 -32.65 -14.36
N ALA A 574 49.31 -33.22 -14.87
CA ALA A 574 49.11 -34.25 -15.90
C ALA A 574 49.71 -35.62 -15.45
N VAL A 575 49.07 -36.78 -15.45
CA VAL A 575 47.81 -37.35 -16.02
C VAL A 575 47.25 -38.38 -14.96
N LYS A 576 46.02 -38.94 -14.85
CA LYS A 576 44.88 -39.27 -15.75
C LYS A 576 43.51 -39.28 -15.00
N GLU A 577 42.45 -39.67 -15.73
CA GLU A 577 41.07 -40.10 -15.40
C GLU A 577 40.62 -40.51 -13.98
N GLY A 578 39.39 -40.11 -13.65
CA GLY A 578 38.53 -40.69 -12.60
C GLY A 578 37.13 -40.06 -12.64
N SER A 579 36.09 -40.80 -13.05
CA SER A 579 34.75 -40.23 -13.28
C SER A 579 33.92 -40.11 -12.00
N THR A 580 33.53 -38.89 -11.62
CA THR A 580 32.25 -38.63 -10.93
C THR A 580 31.86 -37.15 -11.04
N ARG A 581 30.55 -36.89 -11.14
CA ARG A 581 29.99 -35.61 -11.58
C ARG A 581 29.54 -34.76 -10.38
N SER A 582 30.33 -33.75 -9.97
CA SER A 582 29.92 -32.80 -8.94
C SER A 582 30.48 -31.38 -9.15
N MET A 583 29.76 -30.39 -8.61
CA MET A 583 30.08 -28.95 -8.63
C MET A 583 30.12 -28.30 -10.04
N SER A 584 30.05 -26.96 -10.19
CA SER A 584 29.92 -25.91 -9.18
C SER A 584 28.94 -24.81 -9.60
N VAL A 585 28.30 -24.17 -8.62
CA VAL A 585 27.54 -22.93 -8.83
C VAL A 585 28.54 -21.79 -9.02
N LYS A 586 28.58 -21.18 -10.22
CA LYS A 586 29.21 -19.87 -10.42
C LYS A 586 28.15 -18.79 -10.60
N SER A 587 28.07 -17.96 -9.56
CA SER A 587 27.57 -16.58 -9.55
C SER A 587 27.43 -15.94 -10.93
N VAL A 588 26.18 -15.71 -11.33
CA VAL A 588 25.81 -14.62 -12.24
C VAL A 588 24.93 -13.69 -11.42
N ALA A 589 25.28 -12.40 -11.39
CA ALA A 589 24.55 -11.42 -10.60
C ALA A 589 23.16 -11.17 -11.20
N SER A 590 22.11 -11.63 -10.52
CA SER A 590 20.73 -11.30 -10.86
C SER A 590 20.47 -9.82 -10.61
N ILE A 591 20.38 -9.04 -11.70
CA ILE A 591 19.79 -7.70 -11.67
C ILE A 591 18.27 -7.90 -11.58
N ASP A 592 17.74 -7.89 -10.34
CA ASP A 592 16.30 -7.98 -10.11
C ASP A 592 15.59 -6.75 -10.70
N ILE A 593 14.66 -7.00 -11.63
CA ILE A 593 13.81 -6.02 -12.28
C ILE A 593 12.35 -6.38 -11.95
N VAL A 594 11.62 -5.39 -11.40
CA VAL A 594 10.19 -5.38 -11.00
C VAL A 594 9.83 -6.23 -9.76
#